data_AF-Q32LF4-F1
#
_entry.id   AF-Q32LF4-F1
#
_cell.length_a   1.000
_cell.length_b   1.000
_cell.length_c   1.000
_cell.angle_alpha   90.00
_cell.angle_beta   90.00
_cell.angle_gamma   90.00
#
_symmetry.space_group_name_H-M   'P 1'
#
loop_
_entity.id
_entity.type
_entity.pdbx_description
1 polymer ?
#
loop_
_entity_poly.entity_id
_entity_poly.type
_entity_poly.pdbx_seq_one_letter_code
_entity_poly.pdbx_strand_id
1 'polypeptide(L)' 'MVEVKCLSDDELQNELHKLGFPPGPILPSTRKVYEKKLVQLLVSTPCAPPKKNGPGELNRAQDNDDSEEMQDFHQ' A
#
# COMPACT_ATOMS: atom_id res chain seq x y z
N MET A 1 -16.14 -16.88 10.72
CA MET A 1 -14.84 -17.07 10.05
C MET A 1 -15.00 -16.53 8.64
N VAL A 2 -14.12 -15.65 8.17
CA VAL A 2 -14.17 -15.18 6.78
C VAL A 2 -13.89 -16.38 5.88
N GLU A 3 -14.86 -16.78 5.07
CA GLU A 3 -14.66 -17.85 4.09
C GLU A 3 -13.88 -17.32 2.89
N VAL A 4 -12.56 -17.46 2.98
CA VAL A 4 -11.61 -16.96 1.98
C VAL A 4 -11.84 -17.56 0.58
N LYS A 5 -12.42 -18.77 0.54
CA LYS A 5 -12.77 -19.50 -0.70
C LYS A 5 -14.02 -18.97 -1.41
N CYS A 6 -14.84 -18.16 -0.74
CA CYS A 6 -16.04 -17.57 -1.33
C CYS A 6 -15.79 -16.18 -1.92
N LEU A 7 -14.59 -15.63 -1.73
CA LEU A 7 -14.23 -14.33 -2.25
C LEU A 7 -14.01 -14.40 -3.76
N SER A 8 -14.53 -13.40 -4.48
CA SER A 8 -14.15 -13.16 -5.87
C SER A 8 -12.69 -12.69 -5.94
N ASP A 9 -12.08 -12.76 -7.12
CA ASP A 9 -10.71 -12.28 -7.36
C ASP A 9 -10.52 -10.82 -6.92
N ASP A 10 -11.47 -9.95 -7.24
CA ASP A 10 -11.46 -8.54 -6.81
C ASP A 10 -11.49 -8.39 -5.28
N GLU A 11 -12.35 -9.16 -4.60
CA GLU A 11 -12.46 -9.11 -3.14
C GLU A 11 -11.21 -9.65 -2.45
N LEU A 12 -10.66 -10.76 -2.97
CA LEU A 12 -9.39 -11.32 -2.52
C LEU A 12 -8.26 -10.28 -2.68
N GLN A 13 -8.26 -9.53 -3.78
CA GLN A 13 -7.29 -8.48 -4.04
C GLN A 13 -7.40 -7.36 -3.01
N ASN A 14 -8.61 -6.86 -2.78
CA ASN A 14 -8.91 -5.78 -1.85
C ASN A 14 -8.56 -6.15 -0.40
N GLU A 15 -8.88 -7.36 0.04
CA GLU A 15 -8.54 -7.83 1.39
C GLU A 15 -7.01 -7.92 1.60
N LEU A 16 -6.27 -8.41 0.59
CA LEU A 16 -4.81 -8.39 0.63
C LEU A 16 -4.27 -6.95 0.68
N HIS A 17 -4.85 -6.03 -0.11
CA HIS A 17 -4.48 -4.62 -0.13
C HIS A 17 -4.69 -3.95 1.23
N LYS A 18 -5.82 -4.22 1.90
CA LYS A 18 -6.13 -3.71 3.25
C LYS A 18 -5.13 -4.17 4.30
N LEU A 19 -4.56 -5.36 4.11
CA LEU A 19 -3.53 -5.92 4.98
C LEU A 19 -2.12 -5.43 4.61
N GLY A 20 -2.00 -4.51 3.65
CA GLY A 20 -0.72 -3.93 3.20
C GLY A 20 0.04 -4.82 2.23
N PHE A 21 -0.60 -5.81 1.63
CA PHE A 21 0.00 -6.67 0.61
C PHE A 21 -0.59 -6.34 -0.77
N PRO A 22 0.11 -5.62 -1.65
CA PRO A 22 -0.35 -5.36 -3.01
C PRO A 22 -0.15 -6.62 -3.87
N PRO A 23 -1.20 -7.39 -4.19
CA PRO A 23 -1.07 -8.56 -5.03
C PRO A 23 -0.97 -8.15 -6.51
N GLY A 24 -0.38 -9.04 -7.31
CA GLY A 24 -0.36 -8.90 -8.76
C GLY A 24 -1.67 -9.41 -9.39
N PRO A 25 -1.67 -9.69 -10.70
CA PRO A 25 -2.83 -10.23 -11.39
C PRO A 25 -3.30 -11.54 -10.74
N ILE A 26 -4.58 -11.59 -10.38
CA ILE A 26 -5.21 -12.78 -9.80
C ILE A 26 -5.52 -13.76 -10.93
N LEU A 27 -4.62 -14.72 -11.12
CA LEU A 27 -4.80 -15.82 -12.06
C LEU A 27 -5.34 -17.04 -11.33
N PRO A 28 -6.04 -17.97 -12.00
CA PRO A 28 -6.51 -19.21 -11.38
C PRO A 28 -5.39 -20.00 -10.69
N SER A 29 -4.18 -20.01 -11.27
CA SER A 29 -3.00 -20.67 -10.70
C SER A 29 -2.44 -19.95 -9.46
N THR A 30 -2.56 -18.62 -9.38
CA THR A 30 -2.05 -17.81 -8.26
C THR A 30 -3.11 -17.53 -7.20
N ARG A 31 -4.40 -17.68 -7.51
CA ARG A 31 -5.54 -17.49 -6.59
C ARG A 31 -5.34 -18.27 -5.30
N LYS A 32 -4.99 -19.56 -5.40
CA LYS A 32 -4.74 -20.43 -4.24
C LYS A 32 -3.61 -19.94 -3.33
N VAL A 33 -2.58 -19.31 -3.91
CA VAL A 33 -1.47 -18.71 -3.17
C VAL A 33 -1.95 -17.47 -2.41
N TYR A 34 -2.73 -16.62 -3.06
CA TYR A 34 -3.31 -15.42 -2.47
C TYR A 34 -4.31 -15.74 -1.35
N GLU A 35 -5.18 -16.75 -1.52
CA GLU A 35 -6.07 -17.23 -0.46
C GLU A 35 -5.28 -17.70 0.77
N LYS A 36 -4.23 -18.52 0.56
CA LYS A 36 -3.37 -18.98 1.65
C LYS A 36 -2.63 -17.82 2.33
N LYS A 37 -2.23 -16.80 1.56
CA LYS A 37 -1.59 -15.59 2.08
C LYS A 37 -2.58 -14.77 2.92
N LEU A 38 -3.82 -14.62 2.47
CA LEU A 38 -4.87 -13.91 3.19
C LEU A 38 -5.18 -14.60 4.52
N VAL A 39 -5.32 -15.93 4.55
CA VAL A 39 -5.46 -16.68 5.81
C VAL A 39 -4.27 -16.45 6.73
N GLN A 40 -3.04 -16.50 6.21
CA GLN A 40 -1.83 -16.26 7.02
C GLN A 40 -1.81 -14.85 7.59
N LEU A 41 -2.13 -13.82 6.81
CA LEU A 41 -2.18 -12.44 7.27
C LEU A 41 -3.28 -12.24 8.33
N LEU A 42 -4.46 -12.84 8.14
CA LEU A 42 -5.55 -12.81 9.13
C LEU A 42 -5.18 -13.51 10.45
N VAL A 43 -4.38 -14.58 10.39
CA VAL A 43 -3.91 -15.32 11.57
C VAL A 43 -2.75 -14.58 12.27
N SER A 44 -1.82 -14.02 11.49
CA SER A 44 -0.63 -13.33 12.01
C SER A 44 -0.89 -11.91 12.47
N THR A 45 -1.91 -11.23 11.95
CA THR A 45 -2.32 -9.90 12.40
C THR A 45 -3.42 -10.07 13.45
N PRO A 46 -3.13 -10.00 14.77
CA PRO A 46 -4.16 -9.98 15.78
C PRO A 46 -4.96 -8.68 15.64
N CYS A 47 -6.10 -8.77 14.95
CA CYS A 47 -7.26 -7.87 15.04
C CYS A 47 -6.93 -6.41 15.37
N ALA A 48 -6.31 -5.68 14.44
CA ALA A 48 -6.29 -4.22 14.48
C ALA A 48 -6.94 -3.72 13.19
N PRO A 49 -8.13 -3.08 13.24
CA PRO A 49 -8.75 -2.54 12.05
C PRO A 49 -7.87 -1.40 11.51
N PRO A 50 -7.60 -1.33 10.19
CA PRO A 50 -6.96 -0.15 9.61
C PRO A 50 -7.88 1.04 9.84
N LYS A 51 -7.48 1.86 10.80
CA LYS A 51 -8.13 3.11 11.14
C LYS A 51 -7.99 4.02 9.92
N LYS A 52 -9.06 4.13 9.15
CA LYS A 52 -9.23 5.14 8.10
C LYS A 52 -9.14 6.54 8.69
N ASN A 53 -7.94 7.09 8.76
CA ASN A 53 -7.67 8.50 9.04
C ASN A 53 -6.74 8.97 7.92
N GLY A 54 -7.25 9.20 6.72
CA GLY A 54 -7.42 10.56 6.21
C GLY A 54 -6.77 10.66 4.83
N PRO A 55 -7.17 11.62 3.97
CA PRO A 55 -6.63 11.77 2.63
C PRO A 55 -5.13 12.05 2.72
N GLY A 56 -4.33 11.26 1.99
CA GLY A 56 -2.91 11.55 1.81
C GLY A 56 -2.77 12.93 1.19
N GLU A 57 -2.25 13.87 1.99
CA GLU A 57 -1.87 15.19 1.52
C GLU A 57 -0.77 15.03 0.46
N LEU A 58 -1.17 15.26 -0.78
CA LEU A 58 -0.29 15.63 -1.87
C LEU A 58 -0.06 17.14 -1.75
N ASN A 59 1.03 17.56 -1.11
CA ASN A 59 1.58 18.91 -1.22
C ASN A 59 3.08 18.84 -0.91
N ARG A 60 3.95 18.75 -1.92
CA ARG A 60 4.44 19.80 -2.82
C ARG A 60 5.56 20.63 -2.17
N ALA A 61 6.64 20.71 -2.96
CA ALA A 61 7.80 21.59 -2.85
C ALA A 61 8.82 21.25 -1.76
N GLN A 62 9.88 20.57 -2.20
CA GLN A 62 11.24 20.84 -1.72
C GLN A 62 11.50 22.33 -1.81
N ASP A 63 11.64 22.98 -0.66
CA ASP A 63 12.26 24.29 -0.56
C ASP A 63 13.73 24.04 -0.22
N ASN A 64 14.59 24.07 -1.25
CA ASN A 64 16.03 24.19 -1.05
C ASN A 64 16.29 25.69 -0.91
N ASP A 65 16.27 26.16 0.33
CA ASP A 65 16.85 27.44 0.71
C ASP A 65 18.26 27.12 1.25
N ASP A 66 19.31 27.55 0.55
CA ASP A 66 20.44 28.24 1.17
C ASP A 66 21.48 28.70 0.12
N SER A 67 21.66 30.02 0.07
CA SER A 67 22.89 30.76 -0.25
C SER A 67 23.24 31.10 -1.72
N GLU A 68 22.73 32.26 -2.16
CA GLU A 68 23.34 33.16 -3.15
C GLU A 68 24.31 34.14 -2.45
N GLU A 69 25.61 34.07 -2.75
CA GLU A 69 26.60 35.19 -2.80
C GLU A 69 27.97 34.52 -3.05
N MET A 70 28.85 34.93 -3.97
CA MET A 70 29.35 36.28 -4.15
C MET A 70 30.36 36.31 -5.31
N GLN A 71 30.32 37.39 -6.09
CA GLN A 71 31.47 38.14 -6.66
C GLN A 71 32.08 37.80 -8.05
N ASP A 72 32.04 38.88 -8.84
CA ASP A 72 33.06 39.42 -9.74
C ASP A 72 33.38 38.72 -11.08
N PHE A 73 32.93 39.33 -12.18
CA PHE A 73 33.84 40.10 -13.05
C PHE A 73 33.00 40.90 -14.08
N HIS A 74 32.85 42.20 -13.86
CA HIS A 74 32.35 43.13 -14.88
C HIS A 74 33.48 43.48 -15.85
N GLN A 75 33.22 43.29 -17.16
CA GLN A 75 34.00 43.86 -18.26
C GLN A 75 33.33 45.11 -18.80
#